data_AF-A0A529GHN9-F1
#
_entry.id   AF-A0A529GHN9-F1
#
_cell.length_a   1.000
_cell.length_b   1.000
_cell.length_c   1.000
_cell.angle_alpha   90.00
_cell.angle_beta   90.00
_cell.angle_gamma   90.00
#
_symmetry.space_group_name_H-M   'P 1'
#
loop_
_entity.id
_entity.type
_entity.pdbx_description
1 polymer ?
#
loop_
_entity_poly.entity_id
_entity_poly.type
_entity_poly.pdbx_seq_one_letter_code
_entity_poly.pdbx_strand_id
1 'polypeptide(L)'
;MTELTPSAINGQAAQTKAAAVKTATRTATGMAAQGLYDPRNEHDACGVGFIVNMKGVKSHQIVKDGLAVLENLTHRGAVGADPLVGDGAGVLVQLPDRFFREEMAAQGIELPPAGQYGVG
;
A
#
# COMPACT_ATOMS: atom_id res chain seq x y z
N MET A 1 45.93 11.37 -9.38
CA MET A 1 45.99 11.87 -10.76
C MET A 1 44.58 12.12 -11.21
N THR A 2 44.19 13.38 -11.08
CA THR A 2 43.23 14.11 -11.92
C THR A 2 43.09 13.55 -13.34
N GLU A 3 41.87 13.60 -13.87
CA GLU A 3 41.44 14.31 -15.10
C GLU A 3 39.91 14.14 -15.17
N LEU A 4 39.10 15.13 -14.77
CA LEU A 4 38.62 16.25 -15.62
C LEU A 4 37.93 15.76 -16.90
N THR A 5 36.61 15.81 -16.91
CA THR A 5 35.86 16.03 -18.16
C THR A 5 35.03 17.30 -17.99
N PRO A 6 35.37 18.39 -18.70
CA PRO A 6 34.57 19.59 -18.73
C PRO A 6 33.52 19.47 -19.84
N SER A 7 32.29 19.85 -19.55
CA SER A 7 31.35 20.33 -20.56
C SER A 7 30.36 21.26 -19.89
N ALA A 8 30.82 22.48 -19.70
CA ALA A 8 29.94 23.62 -19.71
C ALA A 8 29.41 23.78 -21.15
N ILE A 9 28.13 23.50 -21.35
CA ILE A 9 27.37 24.11 -22.43
C ILE A 9 26.37 25.07 -21.79
N ASN A 10 26.64 26.35 -22.00
CA ASN A 10 25.74 27.47 -21.81
C ASN A 10 24.44 27.20 -22.58
N GLY A 11 23.42 26.71 -21.89
CA GLY A 11 22.04 26.75 -22.35
C GLY A 11 21.30 27.77 -21.50
N GLN A 12 21.06 28.95 -22.05
CA GLN A 12 20.18 29.94 -21.42
C GLN A 12 18.84 29.25 -21.11
N ALA A 13 18.57 29.01 -19.83
CA ALA A 13 17.26 28.61 -19.37
C ALA A 13 16.30 29.75 -19.70
N ALA A 14 15.52 29.56 -20.77
CA ALA A 14 14.43 30.45 -21.12
C ALA A 14 13.50 30.51 -19.90
N GLN A 15 13.49 31.65 -19.22
CA GLN A 15 12.52 31.97 -18.18
C GLN A 15 11.15 32.05 -18.84
N THR A 16 10.44 30.93 -18.86
CA THR A 16 9.01 30.94 -19.14
C THR A 16 8.33 31.51 -17.90
N LYS A 17 7.71 32.69 -18.07
CA LYS A 17 6.83 33.29 -17.07
C LYS A 17 5.75 32.26 -16.71
N ALA A 18 5.79 31.73 -15.50
CA ALA A 18 4.67 30.97 -14.96
C ALA A 18 3.45 31.90 -14.92
N ALA A 19 2.44 31.61 -15.73
CA ALA A 19 1.15 32.26 -15.63
C ALA A 19 0.57 31.95 -14.24
N ALA A 20 0.07 32.97 -13.54
CA ALA A 20 -0.56 32.81 -12.24
C ALA A 20 -1.74 31.84 -12.39
N VAL A 21 -1.59 30.64 -11.82
CA VAL A 21 -2.68 29.69 -11.66
C VAL A 21 -3.68 30.35 -10.74
N LYS A 22 -4.88 30.69 -11.25
CA LYS A 22 -6.00 31.05 -10.39
C LYS A 22 -6.24 29.87 -9.46
N THR A 23 -6.00 30.06 -8.17
CA THR A 23 -6.43 29.14 -7.13
C THR A 23 -7.93 28.97 -7.26
N ALA A 24 -8.37 27.90 -7.93
CA ALA A 24 -9.76 27.50 -7.92
C ALA A 24 -10.09 27.24 -6.45
N THR A 25 -11.01 28.03 -5.91
CA THR A 25 -11.57 27.81 -4.58
C THR A 25 -12.10 26.39 -4.58
N ARG A 26 -11.47 25.49 -3.83
CA ARG A 26 -11.95 24.11 -3.69
C ARG A 26 -13.35 24.22 -3.13
N THR A 27 -14.37 23.99 -3.95
CA THR A 27 -15.72 23.76 -3.49
C THR A 27 -15.64 22.55 -2.56
N ALA A 28 -15.88 22.79 -1.26
CA ALA A 28 -15.88 21.73 -0.27
C ALA A 28 -16.89 20.67 -0.69
N THR A 29 -16.42 19.47 -0.97
CA THR A 29 -17.25 18.29 -1.30
C THR A 29 -17.84 17.63 -0.05
N GLY A 30 -17.82 18.32 1.10
CA GLY A 30 -18.32 17.82 2.38
C GLY A 30 -19.74 18.30 2.67
N MET A 31 -20.48 17.53 3.48
CA MET A 31 -21.79 17.94 3.99
C MET A 31 -21.66 19.25 4.78
N ALA A 32 -22.70 20.09 4.75
CA ALA A 32 -22.73 21.29 5.59
C ALA A 32 -22.92 20.91 7.07
N ALA A 33 -22.39 21.74 7.98
CA ALA A 33 -22.61 21.56 9.41
C ALA A 33 -24.13 21.55 9.72
N GLN A 34 -24.60 20.52 10.43
CA GLN A 34 -26.01 20.29 10.70
C GLN A 34 -26.18 19.56 12.04
N GLY A 35 -26.90 20.15 13.00
CA GLY A 35 -27.02 19.58 14.33
C GLY A 35 -25.67 19.46 15.04
N LEU A 36 -25.32 18.26 15.54
CA LEU A 36 -24.01 17.98 16.16
C LEU A 36 -22.89 17.62 15.15
N TYR A 37 -23.22 17.53 13.85
CA TYR A 37 -22.22 17.26 12.82
C TYR A 37 -21.39 18.52 12.54
N ASP A 38 -20.07 18.41 12.75
CA ASP A 38 -19.09 19.40 12.38
C ASP A 38 -18.15 18.81 11.31
N PRO A 39 -18.19 19.30 10.05
CA PRO A 39 -17.37 18.78 8.95
C PRO A 39 -15.86 18.82 9.23
N ARG A 40 -15.42 19.62 10.21
CA ARG A 40 -14.01 19.69 10.62
C ARG A 40 -13.51 18.41 11.31
N ASN A 41 -14.43 17.59 11.81
CA ASN A 41 -14.13 16.33 12.50
C ASN A 41 -14.28 15.09 11.58
N GLU A 42 -14.60 15.28 10.30
CA GLU A 42 -14.80 14.18 9.35
C GLU A 42 -13.46 13.62 8.86
N HIS A 43 -13.25 12.31 9.04
CA HIS A 43 -12.00 11.63 8.72
C HIS A 43 -12.22 10.19 8.25
N ASP A 44 -11.67 9.83 7.08
CA ASP A 44 -11.66 8.44 6.61
C ASP A 44 -10.72 7.56 7.47
N ALA A 45 -11.29 6.50 8.05
CA ALA A 45 -10.60 5.57 8.93
C ALA A 45 -10.41 4.19 8.26
N CYS A 46 -9.42 4.06 7.37
CA CYS A 46 -8.94 2.77 6.83
C CYS A 46 -7.48 2.86 6.41
N GLY A 47 -6.64 1.92 6.85
CA GLY A 47 -5.22 1.82 6.49
C GLY A 47 -4.95 0.77 5.41
N VAL A 48 -4.07 1.09 4.45
CA VAL A 48 -3.55 0.13 3.47
C VAL A 48 -2.03 0.32 3.32
N GLY A 49 -1.32 -0.76 3.01
CA GLY A 49 0.11 -0.75 2.75
C GLY A 49 0.52 -1.93 1.88
N PHE A 50 1.73 -1.87 1.33
CA PHE A 50 2.30 -2.96 0.54
C PHE A 50 3.79 -3.08 0.80
N ILE A 51 4.31 -4.31 0.71
CA ILE A 51 5.74 -4.62 0.79
C ILE A 51 6.09 -5.42 -0.46
N VAL A 52 7.21 -5.08 -1.09
CA VAL A 52 7.68 -5.75 -2.29
C VAL A 52 9.19 -5.94 -2.26
N ASN A 53 9.64 -7.12 -2.70
CA ASN A 53 11.03 -7.32 -3.01
C ASN A 53 11.27 -6.88 -4.46
N MET A 54 12.03 -5.79 -4.67
CA MET A 54 12.29 -5.23 -6.00
C MET A 54 13.02 -6.18 -6.95
N LYS A 55 13.68 -7.22 -6.44
CA LYS A 55 14.36 -8.26 -7.24
C LYS A 55 13.47 -9.47 -7.50
N GLY A 56 12.22 -9.47 -7.05
CA GLY A 56 11.27 -10.57 -7.22
C GLY A 56 11.58 -11.82 -6.40
N VAL A 57 12.50 -11.73 -5.42
CA VAL A 57 12.85 -12.88 -4.58
C VAL A 57 11.75 -13.14 -3.57
N LYS A 58 11.15 -14.33 -3.63
CA LYS A 58 10.14 -14.80 -2.66
C LYS A 58 10.80 -15.03 -1.31
N SER A 59 10.22 -14.48 -0.24
CA SER A 59 10.70 -14.68 1.13
C SER A 59 9.53 -14.59 2.11
N HIS A 60 9.56 -15.41 3.15
CA HIS A 60 8.61 -15.31 4.26
C HIS A 60 8.77 -14.00 5.05
N GLN A 61 9.91 -13.30 4.90
CA GLN A 61 10.12 -11.98 5.49
C GLN A 61 9.07 -10.97 5.00
N ILE A 62 8.67 -11.03 3.73
CA ILE A 62 7.65 -10.12 3.16
C ILE A 62 6.31 -10.26 3.89
N VAL A 63 5.95 -11.50 4.29
CA VAL A 63 4.72 -11.75 5.06
C VAL A 63 4.84 -11.15 6.45
N LYS A 64 5.97 -11.35 7.14
CA LYS A 64 6.24 -10.77 8.47
C LYS A 64 6.19 -9.25 8.44
N ASP A 65 6.81 -8.63 7.44
CA ASP A 65 6.80 -7.18 7.27
C ASP A 65 5.38 -6.67 6.99
N GLY A 66 4.59 -7.40 6.19
CA GLY A 66 3.18 -7.08 5.95
C GLY A 66 2.32 -7.15 7.22
N LEU A 67 2.55 -8.12 8.09
CA LEU A 67 1.88 -8.20 9.40
C LEU A 67 2.27 -7.04 10.31
N ALA A 68 3.56 -6.67 10.35
CA ALA A 68 4.02 -5.51 11.09
C ALA A 68 3.38 -4.20 10.58
N VAL A 69 3.13 -4.08 9.26
CA VAL A 69 2.35 -2.95 8.72
C VAL A 69 0.94 -2.93 9.30
N LEU A 70 0.24 -4.06 9.35
CA LEU A 70 -1.12 -4.13 9.91
C LEU A 70 -1.15 -3.75 11.39
N GLU A 71 -0.20 -4.25 12.19
CA GLU A 71 -0.08 -3.90 13.61
C GLU A 71 0.10 -2.39 13.81
N ASN A 72 0.87 -1.73 12.94
CA ASN A 72 1.07 -0.28 12.98
C ASN A 72 -0.13 0.53 12.47
N LEU A 73 -1.09 -0.10 11.79
CA LEU A 73 -2.31 0.55 11.30
C LEU A 73 -3.49 0.48 12.28
N THR A 74 -3.32 -0.13 13.46
CA THR A 74 -4.38 -0.31 14.47
C THR A 74 -5.05 1.01 14.87
N HIS A 75 -4.30 2.11 14.91
CA HIS A 75 -4.83 3.45 15.22
C HIS A 75 -5.80 4.02 14.17
N ARG A 76 -5.93 3.35 13.01
CA ARG A 76 -6.86 3.69 11.93
C ARG A 76 -8.02 2.69 11.81
N GLY A 77 -8.03 1.64 12.63
CA GLY A 77 -9.14 0.69 12.69
C GLY A 77 -10.28 1.22 13.55
N ALA A 78 -11.50 0.73 13.31
CA ALA A 78 -12.60 0.96 14.22
C ALA A 78 -12.28 0.33 15.59
N VAL A 79 -12.61 1.05 16.66
CA VAL A 79 -12.47 0.57 18.03
C VAL A 79 -13.86 0.37 18.65
N GLY A 80 -14.13 -0.83 19.15
CA GLY A 80 -15.37 -1.18 19.83
C GLY A 80 -15.27 -1.05 21.35
N ALA A 81 -16.36 -1.36 22.05
CA ALA A 81 -16.36 -1.48 23.51
C ALA A 81 -15.62 -2.74 24.00
N ASP A 82 -15.59 -3.79 23.17
CA ASP A 82 -14.78 -4.98 23.38
C ASP A 82 -13.41 -4.81 22.68
N PRO A 83 -12.29 -4.78 23.43
CA PRO A 83 -10.97 -4.61 22.84
C PRO A 83 -10.51 -5.79 21.95
N LEU A 84 -11.23 -6.92 21.94
CA LEU A 84 -10.92 -8.09 21.11
C LEU A 84 -11.65 -8.08 19.76
N VAL A 85 -12.56 -7.13 19.53
CA VAL A 85 -13.37 -7.04 18.32
C VAL A 85 -12.86 -5.92 17.42
N GLY A 86 -12.73 -6.20 16.13
CA GLY A 86 -12.47 -5.22 15.08
C GLY A 86 -13.24 -5.54 13.81
N ASP A 87 -13.43 -4.55 12.95
CA ASP A 87 -14.23 -4.69 11.72
C ASP A 87 -13.58 -5.63 10.68
N GLY A 88 -12.25 -5.69 10.66
CA GLY A 88 -11.49 -6.62 9.83
C GLY A 88 -10.07 -6.15 9.49
N ALA A 89 -9.18 -7.11 9.27
CA ALA A 89 -7.84 -6.90 8.74
C ALA A 89 -7.49 -8.06 7.81
N GLY A 90 -6.65 -7.82 6.81
CA GLY A 90 -6.27 -8.84 5.84
C GLY A 90 -4.97 -8.55 5.13
N VAL A 91 -4.34 -9.60 4.61
CA VAL A 91 -3.14 -9.53 3.77
C VAL A 91 -3.37 -10.31 2.49
N LEU A 92 -3.02 -9.70 1.36
CA LEU A 92 -2.97 -10.39 0.07
C LEU A 92 -1.52 -10.79 -0.22
N VAL A 93 -1.31 -12.07 -0.49
CA VAL A 93 0.01 -12.63 -0.83
C VAL A 93 -0.05 -13.39 -2.15
N GLN A 94 1.10 -13.63 -2.75
CA GLN A 94 1.20 -14.59 -3.85
C GLN A 94 0.84 -16.00 -3.35
N LEU A 95 0.27 -16.83 -4.23
CA LEU A 95 -0.06 -18.22 -3.91
C LEU A 95 1.16 -18.95 -3.30
N PRO A 96 1.08 -19.41 -2.03
CA PRO A 96 2.19 -20.09 -1.35
C PRO A 96 2.35 -21.53 -1.87
N ASP A 97 2.89 -21.67 -3.08
CA ASP A 97 2.96 -22.95 -3.80
C ASP A 97 3.61 -24.08 -2.99
N ARG A 98 4.67 -23.77 -2.24
CA ARG A 98 5.34 -24.75 -1.39
C ARG A 98 4.39 -25.35 -0.34
N PHE A 99 3.60 -24.51 0.34
CA PHE A 99 2.65 -24.96 1.36
C PHE A 99 1.60 -25.89 0.75
N PHE A 100 0.94 -25.46 -0.33
CA PHE A 100 -0.09 -26.28 -0.98
C PHE A 100 0.46 -27.59 -1.52
N ARG A 101 1.69 -27.61 -2.07
CA ARG A 101 2.31 -28.82 -2.56
C ARG A 101 2.60 -29.82 -1.43
N GLU A 102 3.08 -29.35 -0.29
CA GLU A 102 3.32 -30.19 0.90
C GLU A 102 1.99 -30.77 1.43
N GLU A 103 0.95 -29.95 1.57
CA GLU A 103 -0.37 -30.37 2.07
C GLU A 103 -1.10 -31.35 1.13
N MET A 104 -1.01 -31.15 -0.18
CA MET A 104 -1.64 -32.03 -1.17
C MET A 104 -0.88 -33.34 -1.32
N ALA A 105 0.46 -33.30 -1.26
CA ALA A 105 1.27 -34.52 -1.29
C ALA A 105 0.98 -35.42 -0.09
N ALA A 106 0.74 -34.86 1.10
CA ALA A 106 0.30 -35.61 2.28
C ALA A 106 -1.03 -36.35 2.08
N GLN A 107 -1.85 -35.89 1.13
CA GLN A 107 -3.14 -36.50 0.75
C GLN A 107 -3.02 -37.41 -0.49
N GLY A 108 -1.80 -37.63 -1.00
CA GLY A 108 -1.56 -38.41 -2.22
C GLY A 108 -1.95 -37.70 -3.51
N ILE A 109 -2.09 -36.38 -3.48
CA ILE A 109 -2.46 -35.55 -4.63
C ILE A 109 -1.21 -34.82 -5.14
N GLU A 110 -0.88 -35.04 -6.40
CA GLU A 110 0.17 -34.28 -7.08
C GLU A 110 -0.40 -33.02 -7.72
N LEU A 111 0.08 -31.85 -7.29
CA LEU A 111 -0.34 -30.58 -7.88
C LEU A 111 0.35 -30.31 -9.22
N PRO A 112 -0.37 -29.72 -10.20
CA PRO A 112 0.23 -29.18 -11.41
C PRO A 112 1.38 -28.20 -11.13
N PRO A 113 2.19 -27.86 -12.15
CA PRO A 113 3.18 -26.80 -12.04
C PRO A 113 2.58 -25.49 -11.51
N ALA A 114 3.37 -24.72 -10.77
CA ALA A 114 2.96 -23.42 -10.26
C ALA A 114 2.42 -22.53 -11.39
N GLY A 115 1.25 -21.92 -11.19
CA GLY A 115 0.54 -21.13 -12.20
C GLY A 115 -0.41 -21.94 -13.09
N GLN A 116 -0.46 -23.27 -12.94
CA GLN A 116 -1.41 -24.16 -13.64
C GLN A 116 -2.50 -24.71 -12.70
N TYR A 117 -2.58 -24.20 -11.48
CA TYR A 117 -3.65 -24.49 -10.54
C TYR A 117 -4.04 -23.21 -9.78
N GLY A 118 -5.26 -23.19 -9.23
CA GLY A 118 -5.80 -22.07 -8.48
C GLY A 118 -6.36 -22.51 -7.13
N VAL A 119 -6.50 -21.55 -6.22
CA VAL A 119 -7.12 -21.71 -4.89
C VAL A 119 -8.15 -20.59 -4.74
N GLY A 120 -9.31 -20.91 -4.17
CA GLY A 120 -10.43 -19.99 -3.95
C GLY A 120 -11.14 -20.29 -2.64
#